data_AF-A0A4V3C814-F1
#
_entry.id   AF-A0A4V3C814-F1
#
_cell.length_a   1.000
_cell.length_b   1.000
_cell.length_c   1.000
_cell.angle_alpha   90.00
_cell.angle_beta   90.00
_cell.angle_gamma   90.00
#
_symmetry.space_group_name_H-M   'P 1'
#
loop_
_entity.id
_entity.type
_entity.pdbx_description
1 polymer ?
#
loop_
_entity_poly.entity_id
_entity_poly.type
_entity_poly.pdbx_seq_one_letter_code
_entity_poly.pdbx_strand_id
1 'polypeptide(L)'
;MTTFGHLEDTDIDIAIDEREAGERRGMELATRLRMVAAEDPDLAQELVDNLIVALDKAMGGNFRDYLDGDARAAADRVLAPGNSPS
;
A
#
# COMPACT_ATOMS: atom_id res chain seq x y z
N MET A 1 -25.32 35.36 10.40
CA MET A 1 -25.02 34.20 11.26
C MET A 1 -25.49 32.97 10.49
N THR A 2 -24.60 32.37 9.72
CA THR A 2 -24.91 31.25 8.83
C THR A 2 -24.91 29.98 9.67
N THR A 3 -26.07 29.34 9.77
CA THR A 3 -26.28 28.04 10.43
C THR A 3 -25.40 26.99 9.76
N PHE A 4 -24.33 26.59 10.44
CA PHE A 4 -23.64 25.34 10.15
C PHE A 4 -24.59 24.21 10.55
N GLY A 5 -25.04 23.45 9.55
CA GLY A 5 -25.82 22.24 9.75
C GLY A 5 -25.13 21.36 10.77
N HIS A 6 -25.90 21.02 11.79
CA HIS A 6 -25.63 20.01 12.79
C HIS A 6 -25.04 18.78 12.09
N LEU A 7 -23.74 18.53 12.26
CA LEU A 7 -23.21 17.17 12.15
C LEU A 7 -23.84 16.44 13.34
N GLU A 8 -25.08 15.98 13.15
CA GLU A 8 -25.62 14.92 13.98
C GLU A 8 -24.61 13.80 13.91
N ASP A 9 -24.18 13.43 15.11
CA ASP A 9 -23.44 12.25 15.53
C ASP A 9 -23.99 11.02 14.79
N THR A 10 -23.67 10.93 13.51
CA THR A 10 -23.88 9.73 12.72
C THR A 10 -22.77 8.85 13.22
N ASP A 11 -23.04 8.18 14.34
CA ASP A 11 -22.44 6.92 14.71
C ASP A 11 -22.35 6.12 13.41
N ILE A 12 -21.17 6.16 12.78
CA ILE A 12 -20.90 5.43 11.55
C ILE A 12 -20.76 3.97 11.99
N ASP A 13 -21.89 3.35 12.34
CA ASP A 13 -22.08 1.92 12.51
C ASP A 13 -22.14 1.25 11.12
N ILE A 14 -21.29 1.70 10.20
CA ILE A 14 -21.04 0.95 8.98
C ILE A 14 -20.14 -0.19 9.42
N ALA A 15 -20.67 -1.41 9.40
CA ALA A 15 -19.85 -2.61 9.49
C ALA A 15 -18.84 -2.57 8.34
N ILE A 16 -17.65 -2.02 8.61
CA ILE A 16 -16.57 -1.96 7.64
C ILE A 16 -16.15 -3.41 7.43
N ASP A 17 -16.50 -3.96 6.27
CA ASP A 17 -15.99 -5.26 5.86
C ASP A 17 -14.45 -5.19 5.94
N GLU A 18 -13.81 -6.20 6.52
CA GLU A 18 -12.34 -6.27 6.65
C GLU A 18 -11.64 -6.04 5.31
N ARG A 19 -12.31 -6.42 4.21
CA ARG A 19 -11.89 -6.14 2.85
C ARG A 19 -11.86 -4.65 2.53
N GLU A 20 -12.90 -3.90 2.85
CA GLU A 20 -12.97 -2.45 2.61
C GLU A 20 -11.94 -1.70 3.47
N ALA A 21 -11.71 -2.16 4.70
CA ALA A 21 -10.66 -1.63 5.56
C ALA A 21 -9.26 -1.84 4.97
N GLY A 22 -9.02 -3.02 4.37
CA GLY A 22 -7.78 -3.34 3.67
C GLY A 22 -7.54 -2.43 2.45
N GLU A 23 -8.57 -2.26 1.63
CA GLU A 23 -8.52 -1.39 0.44
C GLU A 23 -8.21 0.07 0.83
N ARG A 24 -8.88 0.59 1.87
CA ARG A 24 -8.62 1.95 2.38
C ARG A 24 -7.18 2.13 2.86
N ARG A 25 -6.67 1.18 3.64
CA ARG A 25 -5.28 1.20 4.13
C ARG A 25 -4.28 1.13 2.97
N GLY A 26 -4.56 0.33 1.95
CA GLY A 26 -3.73 0.26 0.73
C GLY A 26 -3.67 1.61 0.01
N MET A 27 -4.80 2.30 -0.17
CA MET A 27 -4.84 3.61 -0.81
C MET A 27 -4.12 4.69 0.01
N GLU A 28 -4.29 4.69 1.33
CA GLU A 28 -3.56 5.61 2.21
C GLU A 28 -2.04 5.39 2.13
N LEU A 29 -1.60 4.14 2.14
CA LEU A 29 -0.18 3.79 2.01
C LEU A 29 0.38 4.26 0.66
N ALA A 30 -0.33 4.00 -0.44
CA ALA A 30 0.06 4.45 -1.77
C ALA A 30 0.18 5.99 -1.84
N THR A 31 -0.73 6.71 -1.19
CA THR A 31 -0.69 8.17 -1.12
C THR A 31 0.54 8.66 -0.35
N ARG A 32 0.85 8.05 0.79
CA ARG A 32 2.05 8.39 1.58
C ARG A 32 3.33 8.11 0.81
N LEU A 33 3.41 6.97 0.12
CA LEU A 33 4.57 6.65 -0.73
C LEU A 33 4.78 7.67 -1.84
N ARG A 34 3.71 8.19 -2.45
CA ARG A 34 3.81 9.27 -3.45
C ARG A 34 4.31 10.58 -2.83
N MET A 35 3.90 10.89 -1.60
CA MET A 35 4.42 12.06 -0.89
C MET A 35 5.91 11.91 -0.59
N VAL A 36 6.34 10.73 -0.10
CA VAL A 36 7.77 10.45 0.10
C VAL A 36 8.52 10.55 -1.22
N ALA A 37 8.01 9.98 -2.32
CA ALA A 37 8.67 10.03 -3.61
C ALA A 37 8.85 11.46 -4.16
N ALA A 38 8.00 12.40 -3.76
CA ALA A 38 8.13 13.80 -4.13
C ALA A 38 9.26 14.53 -3.37
N GLU A 39 9.63 14.04 -2.18
CA GLU A 39 10.69 14.60 -1.34
C GLU A 39 12.01 13.84 -1.51
N ASP A 40 11.94 12.51 -1.49
CA ASP A 40 13.05 11.59 -1.63
C ASP A 40 12.62 10.36 -2.46
N PRO A 41 12.91 10.36 -3.78
CA PRO A 41 12.53 9.25 -4.65
C PRO A 41 13.30 7.95 -4.36
N ASP A 42 14.54 8.04 -3.85
CA ASP A 42 15.36 6.87 -3.54
C ASP A 42 14.80 6.14 -2.31
N LEU A 43 14.46 6.90 -1.26
CA LEU A 43 13.80 6.35 -0.07
C LEU A 43 12.44 5.75 -0.40
N ALA A 44 11.64 6.40 -1.26
CA ALA A 44 10.35 5.85 -1.67
C ALA A 44 10.50 4.51 -2.40
N GLN A 45 11.52 4.39 -3.26
CA GLN A 45 11.83 3.15 -3.95
C GLN A 45 12.22 2.03 -2.98
N GLU A 46 13.07 2.33 -1.99
CA GLU A 46 13.47 1.37 -0.95
C GLU A 46 12.26 0.88 -0.15
N LEU A 47 11.35 1.78 0.23
CA LEU A 47 10.13 1.43 0.96
C LEU A 47 9.19 0.53 0.14
N VAL A 48 9.05 0.79 -1.16
CA VAL A 48 8.28 -0.08 -2.07
C VAL A 48 8.93 -1.46 -2.21
N ASP A 49 10.25 -1.51 -2.37
CA ASP A 49 10.98 -2.78 -2.50
C ASP A 49 10.84 -3.62 -1.21
N ASN A 50 10.98 -2.99 -0.04
CA ASN A 50 10.77 -3.65 1.26
C ASN A 50 9.32 -4.12 1.45
N LEU A 51 8.33 -3.34 1.00
CA LEU A 51 6.92 -3.73 1.03
C LEU A 51 6.66 -4.97 0.16
N ILE A 52 7.23 -5.02 -1.05
CA ILE A 52 7.14 -6.17 -1.95
C ILE A 52 7.70 -7.43 -1.27
N VAL A 53 8.86 -7.33 -0.63
CA VAL A 53 9.48 -8.45 0.11
C VAL A 53 8.61 -8.92 1.27
N ALA A 54 8.03 -7.98 2.04
CA ALA A 54 7.17 -8.31 3.15
C ALA A 54 5.88 -9.03 2.70
N LEU A 55 5.26 -8.56 1.62
CA LEU A 55 4.05 -9.16 1.04
C LEU A 55 4.33 -10.56 0.47
N ASP A 56 5.45 -10.74 -0.22
CA ASP A 56 5.87 -12.05 -0.73
C ASP A 56 6.05 -13.07 0.40
N LYS A 57 6.74 -12.67 1.48
CA LYS A 57 6.90 -13.51 2.68
C LYS A 57 5.55 -13.82 3.34
N ALA A 58 4.67 -12.83 3.48
CA ALA A 58 3.36 -13.00 4.11
C ALA A 58 2.46 -13.97 3.33
N MET A 59 2.62 -14.05 2.01
CA MET A 59 1.82 -14.92 1.16
C MET A 59 2.51 -16.25 0.80
N GLY A 60 3.67 -16.54 1.40
CA GLY A 60 4.37 -17.81 1.21
C GLY A 60 5.14 -17.90 -0.11
N GLY A 61 5.58 -16.77 -0.66
CA GLY A 61 6.46 -16.72 -1.84
C GLY A 61 5.74 -16.71 -3.19
N ASN A 62 4.42 -16.50 -3.20
CA ASN A 62 3.59 -16.49 -4.41
C ASN A 62 3.02 -15.10 -4.75
N PHE A 63 3.52 -14.02 -4.13
CA PHE A 63 2.93 -12.68 -4.32
C PHE A 63 2.94 -12.24 -5.77
N ARG A 64 4.02 -12.59 -6.47
CA ARG A 64 4.21 -12.23 -7.86
C ARG A 64 3.07 -12.78 -8.72
N ASP A 65 2.46 -13.91 -8.37
CA ASP A 65 1.41 -14.57 -9.19
C ASP A 65 0.09 -13.81 -9.18
N TYR A 66 -0.05 -12.83 -8.28
CA TYR A 66 -1.19 -11.92 -8.20
C TYR A 66 -0.92 -10.55 -8.85
N LEU A 67 0.24 -10.38 -9.49
CA LEU A 67 0.66 -9.13 -10.13
C LEU A 67 0.74 -9.28 -11.64
N ASP A 68 0.40 -8.20 -12.33
CA ASP A 68 0.47 -8.09 -13.78
C ASP A 68 1.29 -6.87 -14.23
N GLY A 69 1.82 -6.94 -15.45
CA GLY A 69 2.50 -5.81 -16.11
C GLY A 69 3.68 -5.23 -15.32
N ASP A 70 3.69 -3.92 -15.13
CA ASP A 70 4.77 -3.19 -14.48
C ASP A 70 4.96 -3.59 -13.01
N ALA A 71 3.86 -3.93 -12.32
CA ALA A 71 3.92 -4.39 -10.94
C ALA A 71 4.60 -5.76 -10.84
N ARG A 72 4.31 -6.66 -11.79
CA ARG A 72 5.01 -7.95 -11.90
C ARG A 72 6.49 -7.75 -12.18
N ALA A 73 6.84 -6.86 -13.12
CA ALA A 73 8.23 -6.57 -13.45
C ALA A 73 9.01 -5.99 -12.25
N ALA A 74 8.40 -5.08 -11.48
CA ALA A 74 8.99 -4.52 -10.28
C ALA A 74 9.21 -5.59 -9.20
N ALA A 75 8.20 -6.40 -8.91
CA ALA A 75 8.34 -7.52 -7.99
C ALA A 75 9.39 -8.52 -8.48
N ASP A 76 9.49 -8.71 -9.81
CA ASP A 76 10.43 -9.64 -10.38
C ASP A 76 11.89 -9.24 -10.15
N ARG A 77 12.17 -7.94 -10.29
CA ARG A 77 13.47 -7.33 -10.01
C ARG A 77 13.84 -7.46 -8.53
N VAL A 78 12.92 -7.10 -7.63
CA VAL A 78 13.18 -7.04 -6.19
C VAL A 78 13.40 -8.43 -5.61
N LEU A 79 12.60 -9.40 -6.03
CA LEU A 79 12.62 -10.77 -5.51
C LEU A 79 13.52 -11.71 -6.33
N ALA A 80 14.36 -11.17 -7.22
CA ALA A 80 15.32 -11.97 -7.95
C ALA A 80 16.39 -12.54 -6.99
N PRO A 81 16.84 -13.79 -7.18
CA PRO A 81 17.89 -14.38 -6.35
C PRO A 81 19.18 -13.57 -6.50
N GLY A 82 19.59 -12.90 -5.41
CA GLY A 82 20.75 -12.01 -5.37
C GLY A 82 20.43 -10.53 -5.12
N ASN A 83 19.15 -10.15 -5.10
CA ASN A 83 18.71 -8.77 -4.86
C ASN A 83 18.08 -8.54 -3.46
N SER A 84 18.33 -9.46 -2.52
CA SER A 84 17.85 -9.35 -1.15
C SER A 84 18.47 -8.10 -0.48
N PRO A 85 17.67 -7.10 -0.06
CA PRO A 85 18.21 -6.02 0.77
C PRO A 85 18.80 -6.64 2.03
N SER A 86 20.07 -6.31 2.30
CA SER A 86 20.84 -6.80 3.46
C SER A 86 20.43 -6.10 4.74
#